data_AF-A0A537I4X8-F1
#
_entry.id   AF-A0A537I4X8-F1
#
_cell.length_a   1.000
_cell.length_b   1.000
_cell.length_c   1.000
_cell.angle_alpha   90.00
_cell.angle_beta   90.00
_cell.angle_gamma   90.00
#
_symmetry.space_group_name_H-M   'P 1'
#
loop_
_entity.id
_entity.type
_entity.pdbx_description
1 polymer ?
#
loop_
_entity_poly.entity_id
_entity_poly.type
_entity_poly.pdbx_seq_one_letter_code
_entity_poly.pdbx_strand_id
1 'polypeptide(L)'
;MKIIKSYLINQVGVALLFTLAFTSCKKDGNPNDLPGVDAASYDGKIDGYSSSDEIFPANLVAYWNFDDTKNELKTGTAPASSLNDSYVTGGVRGKALSLAAGYVFFSNQFGAFKTDSLKSWSLSVWIKIKNNGTKRTMVFQLARPTMFNGNINFALNTNGYPATNDTVLRIQPTFLTIGGGTQDNLNNVLDKTNLNNWVHLVLTYDYNTGVFNNWMNGVKVGNFPNRGVGNSLFKSYEPSQVLIGANYNAAGMTVSADVSFAAMTGQLDELRIFNRTLPDAHIKALYNLGKANK
;
A
#
# COMPACT_ATOMS: atom_id res chain seq x y z
N MET A 1 -18.71 45.44 93.35
CA MET A 1 -18.72 45.07 91.92
C MET A 1 -17.48 44.22 91.63
N LYS A 2 -17.68 42.94 91.28
CA LYS A 2 -16.76 41.89 90.75
C LYS A 2 -15.22 41.99 90.94
N ILE A 3 -14.71 41.16 91.85
CA ILE A 3 -13.73 40.05 91.72
C ILE A 3 -12.56 40.12 90.70
N ILE A 4 -11.33 40.12 91.26
CA ILE A 4 -10.12 39.31 90.98
C ILE A 4 -10.09 38.46 89.68
N LYS A 5 -9.05 38.61 88.84
CA LYS A 5 -8.08 37.56 88.44
C LYS A 5 -7.34 37.90 87.14
N SER A 6 -6.06 37.60 87.23
CA SER A 6 -5.01 37.44 86.22
C SER A 6 -5.31 36.48 85.06
N TYR A 7 -4.49 36.64 84.00
CA TYR A 7 -4.16 35.76 82.87
C TYR A 7 -5.08 35.80 81.64
N LEU A 8 -4.49 36.04 80.45
CA LEU A 8 -4.36 35.08 79.33
C LEU A 8 -3.92 35.76 78.00
N ILE A 9 -2.80 35.28 77.47
CA ILE A 9 -2.58 34.78 76.08
C ILE A 9 -2.49 35.77 74.89
N ASN A 10 -1.31 35.75 74.23
CA ASN A 10 -1.01 35.60 72.78
C ASN A 10 0.40 36.21 72.54
N GLN A 11 1.37 35.67 71.78
CA GLN A 11 1.34 34.72 70.67
C GLN A 11 2.81 34.36 70.26
N VAL A 12 3.00 33.15 69.72
CA VAL A 12 3.99 32.77 68.66
C VAL A 12 5.47 32.62 69.10
N GLY A 13 6.20 31.55 68.81
CA GLY A 13 5.93 30.33 68.05
C GLY A 13 7.16 29.42 68.08
N VAL A 14 6.95 28.13 68.38
CA VAL A 14 7.97 27.08 68.28
C VAL A 14 7.99 26.62 66.82
N ALA A 15 9.09 26.89 66.11
CA ALA A 15 9.29 26.41 64.75
C ALA A 15 9.73 24.94 64.79
N LEU A 16 8.81 24.03 64.47
CA LEU A 16 9.10 22.63 64.15
C LEU A 16 9.71 22.57 62.74
N LEU A 17 10.92 22.04 62.62
CA LEU A 17 11.54 21.62 61.36
C LEU A 17 10.84 20.36 60.85
N PHE A 18 9.89 20.53 59.93
CA PHE A 18 9.38 19.45 59.09
C PHE A 18 10.33 19.24 57.91
N THR A 19 11.23 18.26 58.01
CA THR A 19 11.94 17.72 56.84
C THR A 19 10.97 16.85 56.04
N LEU A 20 10.31 17.45 55.05
CA LEU A 20 9.57 16.73 54.01
C LEU A 20 10.57 16.00 53.12
N ALA A 21 10.67 14.68 53.28
CA ALA A 21 11.35 13.81 52.33
C ALA A 21 10.51 13.76 51.05
N PHE A 22 10.83 14.63 50.08
CA PHE A 22 10.33 14.50 48.72
C PHE A 22 10.99 13.28 48.07
N THR A 23 10.39 12.10 48.22
CA THR A 23 10.64 10.98 47.31
C THR A 23 10.10 11.38 45.95
N SER A 24 10.98 11.95 45.12
CA SER A 24 10.74 12.10 43.69
C SER A 24 10.49 10.70 43.13
N CYS A 25 9.22 10.35 42.90
CA CYS A 25 8.88 9.28 41.98
C CYS A 25 9.36 9.75 40.60
N LYS A 26 10.60 9.41 40.24
CA LYS A 26 11.04 9.51 38.86
C LYS A 26 10.14 8.56 38.08
N LYS A 27 9.22 9.15 37.30
CA LYS A 27 8.51 8.42 36.26
C LYS A 27 9.61 7.84 35.38
N ASP A 28 9.71 6.53 35.33
CA ASP A 28 10.71 5.74 34.60
C ASP A 28 10.74 6.00 33.08
N GLY A 29 9.89 6.89 32.59
CA GLY A 29 9.74 7.20 31.17
C GLY A 29 9.06 6.06 30.39
N ASN A 30 8.67 4.98 31.07
CA ASN A 30 8.09 3.77 30.52
C ASN A 30 6.71 3.50 31.15
N PRO A 31 5.72 4.38 30.92
CA PRO A 31 4.39 4.28 31.53
C PRO A 31 3.63 2.99 31.17
N ASN A 32 4.16 2.18 30.25
CA ASN A 32 3.54 0.96 29.73
C ASN A 32 4.35 -0.31 30.06
N ASP A 33 5.38 -0.23 30.90
CA ASP A 33 6.26 -1.35 31.28
C ASP A 33 6.73 -2.19 30.08
N LEU A 34 7.09 -1.49 28.99
CA LEU A 34 7.59 -2.12 27.79
C LEU A 34 8.98 -2.74 28.08
N PRO A 35 9.29 -3.92 27.51
CA PRO A 35 10.63 -4.48 27.59
C PRO A 35 11.66 -3.47 27.09
N GLY A 36 12.81 -3.43 27.75
CA GLY A 36 13.96 -2.66 27.26
C GLY A 36 14.31 -3.10 25.84
N VAL A 37 14.45 -2.13 24.93
CA VAL A 37 14.91 -2.38 23.56
C VAL A 37 16.38 -2.02 23.46
N ASP A 38 17.19 -2.93 22.91
CA ASP A 38 18.58 -2.65 22.60
C ASP A 38 18.67 -1.92 21.25
N ALA A 39 19.25 -0.71 21.25
CA ALA A 39 19.45 0.07 20.03
C ALA A 39 20.29 -0.69 18.99
N ALA A 40 21.24 -1.54 19.42
CA ALA A 40 22.04 -2.36 18.52
C ALA A 40 21.19 -3.36 17.71
N SER A 41 20.01 -3.75 18.20
CA SER A 41 19.08 -4.64 17.47
C SER A 41 18.46 -3.98 16.23
N TYR A 42 18.65 -2.67 16.04
CA TYR A 42 18.16 -1.89 14.90
C TYR A 42 19.28 -1.39 13.98
N ASP A 43 20.54 -1.70 14.28
CA ASP A 43 21.64 -1.24 13.46
C ASP A 43 21.56 -1.82 12.04
N GLY A 44 21.78 -0.97 11.03
CA GLY A 44 21.64 -1.32 9.62
C GLY A 44 20.22 -1.61 9.11
N LYS A 45 19.19 -1.56 9.97
CA LYS A 45 17.79 -1.73 9.59
C LYS A 45 17.18 -0.41 9.09
N ILE A 46 16.19 -0.54 8.22
CA ILE A 46 15.40 0.58 7.69
C ILE A 46 14.00 0.46 8.25
N ASP A 47 13.57 1.46 9.01
CA ASP A 47 12.26 1.49 9.67
C ASP A 47 11.96 0.21 10.51
N GLY A 48 13.01 -0.40 11.07
CA GLY A 48 12.91 -1.63 11.88
C GLY A 48 13.06 -2.94 11.11
N TYR A 49 13.30 -2.89 9.80
CA TYR A 49 13.39 -4.06 8.91
C TYR A 49 14.74 -4.22 8.24
N SER A 50 15.17 -5.45 8.03
CA SER A 50 16.36 -5.79 7.24
C SER A 50 16.07 -5.91 5.75
N SER A 51 14.83 -6.30 5.40
CA SER A 51 14.36 -6.52 4.03
C SER A 51 12.86 -6.28 3.93
N SER A 52 12.38 -5.90 2.75
CA SER A 52 10.94 -5.79 2.45
C SER A 52 10.19 -7.11 2.60
N ASP A 53 10.89 -8.26 2.62
CA ASP A 53 10.30 -9.58 2.83
C ASP A 53 9.86 -9.83 4.30
N GLU A 54 10.36 -9.03 5.24
CA GLU A 54 9.97 -9.09 6.66
C GLU A 54 8.64 -8.36 6.95
N ILE A 55 8.11 -7.61 5.98
CA ILE A 55 6.87 -6.84 6.14
C ILE A 55 5.67 -7.75 5.93
N PHE A 56 4.98 -8.08 7.04
CA PHE A 56 3.79 -8.94 7.08
C PHE A 56 3.90 -10.23 6.23
N PRO A 57 4.92 -11.07 6.45
CA PRO A 57 5.18 -12.24 5.60
C PRO A 57 4.01 -13.24 5.56
N ALA A 58 3.30 -13.39 6.68
CA ALA A 58 2.12 -14.24 6.79
C ALA A 58 0.89 -13.71 6.00
N ASN A 59 0.87 -12.42 5.70
CA ASN A 59 -0.20 -11.78 4.93
C ASN A 59 0.19 -11.55 3.47
N LEU A 60 1.45 -11.69 3.09
CA LEU A 60 1.89 -11.63 1.70
C LEU A 60 1.46 -12.92 0.99
N VAL A 61 0.36 -12.83 0.24
CA VAL A 61 -0.33 -13.99 -0.36
C VAL A 61 -0.08 -14.17 -1.86
N ALA A 62 0.47 -13.15 -2.53
CA ALA A 62 1.03 -13.30 -3.87
C ALA A 62 2.21 -12.35 -4.07
N TYR A 63 3.22 -12.77 -4.82
CA TYR A 63 4.42 -11.99 -5.06
C TYR A 63 5.06 -12.31 -6.41
N TRP A 64 5.40 -11.26 -7.17
CA TRP A 64 6.22 -11.32 -8.37
C TRP A 64 7.40 -10.36 -8.22
N ASN A 65 8.61 -10.92 -8.13
CA ASN A 65 9.85 -10.16 -8.05
C ASN A 65 10.44 -9.79 -9.41
N PHE A 66 10.03 -10.48 -10.48
CA PHE A 66 10.57 -10.32 -11.83
C PHE A 66 12.10 -10.46 -11.97
N ASP A 67 12.73 -11.20 -11.04
CA ASP A 67 14.15 -11.52 -11.09
C ASP A 67 14.34 -12.83 -11.85
N ASP A 68 14.45 -12.71 -13.18
CA ASP A 68 14.53 -13.83 -14.15
C ASP A 68 13.35 -14.80 -14.15
N THR A 69 12.25 -14.46 -13.50
CA THR A 69 11.02 -15.27 -13.49
C THR A 69 9.77 -14.41 -13.55
N LYS A 70 8.75 -14.90 -14.27
CA LYS A 70 7.40 -14.34 -14.27
C LYS A 70 6.48 -15.13 -13.34
N ASN A 71 6.96 -16.19 -12.71
CA ASN A 71 6.12 -17.03 -11.86
C ASN A 71 5.65 -16.23 -10.64
N GLU A 72 4.42 -16.50 -10.20
CA GLU A 72 3.97 -16.07 -8.89
C GLU A 72 4.70 -16.91 -7.83
N LEU A 73 5.43 -16.27 -6.92
CA LEU A 73 6.42 -16.94 -6.07
C LEU A 73 5.83 -17.67 -4.87
N LYS A 74 4.61 -17.35 -4.43
CA LYS A 74 3.97 -18.05 -3.30
C LYS A 74 3.47 -19.44 -3.68
N THR A 75 3.05 -19.62 -4.92
CA THR A 75 2.52 -20.89 -5.43
C THR A 75 3.43 -21.54 -6.48
N GLY A 76 4.42 -20.81 -7.02
CA GLY A 76 5.23 -21.25 -8.15
C GLY A 76 4.48 -21.23 -9.49
N THR A 77 3.30 -20.62 -9.54
CA THR A 77 2.43 -20.65 -10.73
C THR A 77 3.06 -19.87 -11.89
N ALA A 78 3.31 -20.53 -13.01
CA ALA A 78 3.78 -19.91 -14.24
C ALA A 78 2.64 -19.16 -14.97
N PRO A 79 2.95 -18.10 -15.74
CA PRO A 79 1.95 -17.44 -16.58
C PRO A 79 1.45 -18.39 -17.67
N ALA A 80 0.16 -18.28 -18.00
CA ALA A 80 -0.44 -18.99 -19.12
C ALA A 80 0.02 -18.41 -20.47
N SER A 81 0.20 -17.10 -20.52
CA SER A 81 0.78 -16.40 -21.67
C SER A 81 1.40 -15.07 -21.26
N SER A 82 2.25 -14.53 -22.13
CA SER A 82 2.77 -13.17 -22.03
C SER A 82 3.04 -12.62 -23.43
N LEU A 83 3.11 -11.30 -23.55
CA LEU A 83 3.34 -10.61 -24.81
C LEU A 83 4.30 -9.44 -24.60
N ASN A 84 5.25 -9.28 -25.53
CA ASN A 84 6.19 -8.16 -25.60
C ASN A 84 6.87 -7.84 -24.26
N ASP A 85 7.29 -8.89 -23.55
CA ASP A 85 7.94 -8.80 -22.26
C ASP A 85 9.43 -9.18 -22.33
N SER A 86 10.23 -8.60 -21.45
CA SER A 86 11.65 -8.89 -21.27
C SER A 86 12.09 -8.56 -19.85
N TYR A 87 13.22 -9.10 -19.41
CA TYR A 87 13.87 -8.66 -18.17
C TYR A 87 14.91 -7.58 -18.44
N VAL A 88 14.97 -6.59 -17.56
CA VAL A 88 15.99 -5.52 -17.61
C VAL A 88 16.76 -5.47 -16.30
N THR A 89 18.05 -5.19 -16.38
CA THR A 89 18.87 -4.88 -15.21
C THR A 89 18.51 -3.51 -14.63
N GLY A 90 18.79 -3.30 -13.35
CA GLY A 90 18.46 -2.02 -12.68
C GLY A 90 17.00 -1.93 -12.25
N GLY A 91 16.41 -3.08 -11.91
CA GLY A 91 15.20 -3.11 -11.10
C GLY A 91 15.43 -2.45 -9.74
N VAL A 92 14.34 -2.23 -9.02
CA VAL A 92 14.38 -1.82 -7.62
C VAL A 92 15.09 -2.88 -6.78
N ARG A 93 14.87 -4.16 -7.09
CA ARG A 93 15.66 -5.25 -6.50
C ARG A 93 15.99 -6.28 -7.57
N GLY A 94 17.27 -6.35 -7.96
CA GLY A 94 17.72 -7.27 -9.02
C GLY A 94 17.27 -6.78 -10.40
N LYS A 95 16.60 -7.66 -11.15
CA LYS A 95 16.01 -7.33 -12.46
C LYS A 95 14.54 -6.94 -12.33
N ALA A 96 14.00 -6.34 -13.37
CA ALA A 96 12.60 -5.96 -13.45
C ALA A 96 11.95 -6.44 -14.76
N LEU A 97 10.63 -6.54 -14.75
CA LEU A 97 9.82 -6.80 -15.95
C LEU A 97 9.71 -5.52 -16.78
N SER A 98 10.09 -5.59 -18.06
CA SER A 98 9.88 -4.53 -19.04
C SER A 98 8.87 -4.97 -20.08
N LEU A 99 7.83 -4.14 -20.28
CA LEU A 99 6.77 -4.37 -21.25
C LEU A 99 6.82 -3.32 -22.35
N ALA A 100 6.72 -3.75 -23.61
CA ALA A 100 6.64 -2.88 -24.79
C ALA A 100 5.28 -3.07 -25.48
N ALA A 101 4.27 -2.34 -25.01
CA ALA A 101 2.86 -2.64 -25.29
C ALA A 101 2.55 -4.12 -25.00
N GLY A 102 2.90 -4.56 -23.80
CA GLY A 102 2.92 -5.96 -23.39
C GLY A 102 2.10 -6.27 -22.15
N TYR A 103 2.02 -7.55 -21.81
CA TYR A 103 1.35 -8.04 -20.60
C TYR A 103 1.86 -9.43 -20.16
N VAL A 104 1.49 -9.82 -18.94
CA VAL A 104 1.64 -11.19 -18.41
C VAL A 104 0.27 -11.66 -17.90
N PHE A 105 -0.15 -12.86 -18.29
CA PHE A 105 -1.48 -13.40 -18.01
C PHE A 105 -1.41 -14.75 -17.28
N PHE A 106 -2.19 -14.88 -16.21
CA PHE A 106 -2.41 -16.12 -15.48
C PHE A 106 -3.90 -16.48 -15.56
N SER A 107 -4.21 -17.58 -16.24
CA SER A 107 -5.58 -18.04 -16.47
C SER A 107 -6.23 -18.69 -15.25
N ASN A 108 -5.46 -19.01 -14.22
CA ASN A 108 -5.88 -19.83 -13.10
C ASN A 108 -6.38 -18.97 -11.92
N GLN A 109 -7.41 -19.47 -11.23
CA GLN A 109 -7.84 -18.92 -9.95
C GLN A 109 -6.81 -19.25 -8.87
N PHE A 110 -6.16 -18.21 -8.31
CA PHE A 110 -5.30 -18.36 -7.14
C PHE A 110 -6.14 -18.62 -5.89
N GLY A 111 -5.73 -19.58 -5.05
CA GLY A 111 -6.43 -19.87 -3.79
C GLY A 111 -6.54 -18.64 -2.88
N ALA A 112 -5.48 -17.81 -2.85
CA ALA A 112 -5.44 -16.56 -2.10
C ALA A 112 -6.47 -15.50 -2.53
N PHE A 113 -7.00 -15.59 -3.76
CA PHE A 113 -7.92 -14.61 -4.34
C PHE A 113 -9.37 -15.11 -4.39
N LYS A 114 -9.70 -16.17 -3.67
CA LYS A 114 -11.09 -16.61 -3.50
C LYS A 114 -11.87 -15.64 -2.63
N THR A 115 -13.19 -15.64 -2.79
CA THR A 115 -14.13 -14.71 -2.13
C THR A 115 -13.88 -14.59 -0.64
N ASP A 116 -13.74 -15.73 0.06
CA ASP A 116 -13.58 -15.75 1.51
C ASP A 116 -12.13 -15.55 1.98
N SER A 117 -11.17 -15.60 1.06
CA SER A 117 -9.73 -15.49 1.34
C SER A 117 -9.19 -14.06 1.21
N LEU A 118 -9.85 -13.23 0.38
CA LEU A 118 -9.44 -11.85 0.14
C LEU A 118 -10.59 -10.88 0.46
N LYS A 119 -10.51 -10.22 1.62
CA LYS A 119 -11.49 -9.21 2.07
C LYS A 119 -10.85 -7.83 2.14
N SER A 120 -10.04 -7.59 3.17
CA SER A 120 -9.10 -6.46 3.18
C SER A 120 -7.87 -6.84 2.37
N TRP A 121 -7.30 -5.88 1.67
CA TRP A 121 -6.14 -6.14 0.83
C TRP A 121 -5.25 -4.93 0.65
N SER A 122 -3.99 -5.18 0.34
CA SER A 122 -3.07 -4.15 -0.15
C SER A 122 -2.32 -4.68 -1.36
N LEU A 123 -2.13 -3.83 -2.36
CA LEU A 123 -1.35 -4.12 -3.55
C LEU A 123 -0.21 -3.11 -3.61
N SER A 124 1.03 -3.58 -3.59
CA SER A 124 2.25 -2.77 -3.69
C SER A 124 2.99 -3.13 -4.97
N VAL A 125 3.48 -2.13 -5.71
CA VAL A 125 4.28 -2.36 -6.92
C VAL A 125 5.20 -1.17 -7.16
N TRP A 126 6.38 -1.45 -7.67
CA TRP A 126 7.25 -0.42 -8.24
C TRP A 126 7.03 -0.35 -9.74
N ILE A 127 6.91 0.86 -10.27
CA ILE A 127 6.74 1.08 -11.71
C ILE A 127 7.69 2.14 -12.22
N LYS A 128 8.09 2.01 -13.48
CA LYS A 128 8.73 3.06 -14.25
C LYS A 128 7.97 3.23 -15.55
N ILE A 129 7.10 4.24 -15.60
CA ILE A 129 6.15 4.46 -16.70
C ILE A 129 6.01 5.94 -17.02
N LYS A 130 5.81 6.25 -18.30
CA LYS A 130 5.51 7.60 -18.80
C LYS A 130 4.04 7.76 -19.11
N ASN A 131 3.57 9.00 -19.11
CA ASN A 131 2.30 9.33 -19.75
C ASN A 131 2.41 9.06 -21.27
N ASN A 132 1.28 8.71 -21.89
CA ASN A 132 1.18 8.45 -23.33
C ASN A 132 0.19 9.39 -24.04
N GLY A 133 -0.56 10.21 -23.29
CA GLY A 133 -1.49 11.21 -23.83
C GLY A 133 -2.72 10.67 -24.56
N THR A 134 -2.93 9.36 -24.62
CA THR A 134 -3.94 8.75 -25.50
C THR A 134 -4.80 7.70 -24.81
N LYS A 135 -4.21 6.73 -24.11
CA LYS A 135 -4.90 5.57 -23.51
C LYS A 135 -4.50 5.35 -22.05
N ARG A 136 -5.43 4.86 -21.24
CA ARG A 136 -5.14 4.47 -19.85
C ARG A 136 -4.27 3.21 -19.82
N THR A 137 -3.56 3.00 -18.72
CA THR A 137 -2.74 1.80 -18.52
C THR A 137 -3.24 1.04 -17.29
N MET A 138 -3.50 -0.25 -17.44
CA MET A 138 -3.86 -1.14 -16.33
C MET A 138 -2.61 -1.85 -15.84
N VAL A 139 -2.09 -1.48 -14.66
CA VAL A 139 -0.87 -2.07 -14.10
C VAL A 139 -1.13 -3.51 -13.65
N PHE A 140 -2.28 -3.72 -12.99
CA PHE A 140 -2.73 -5.02 -12.51
C PHE A 140 -4.25 -5.09 -12.63
N GLN A 141 -4.76 -6.24 -13.05
CA GLN A 141 -6.17 -6.57 -12.99
C GLN A 141 -6.34 -7.95 -12.36
N LEU A 142 -7.11 -8.02 -11.26
CA LEU A 142 -7.72 -9.27 -10.83
C LEU A 142 -8.98 -9.45 -11.68
N ALA A 143 -8.77 -9.93 -12.89
CA ALA A 143 -9.75 -10.03 -13.95
C ALA A 143 -10.87 -11.01 -13.58
N ARG A 144 -12.03 -10.76 -14.16
CA ARG A 144 -13.14 -11.72 -14.20
C ARG A 144 -13.36 -12.06 -15.67
N PRO A 145 -13.40 -13.34 -16.06
CA PRO A 145 -13.73 -13.71 -17.42
C PRO A 145 -15.03 -13.02 -17.87
N THR A 146 -15.05 -12.58 -19.13
CA THR A 146 -16.16 -11.89 -19.80
C THR A 146 -16.55 -10.50 -19.26
N MET A 147 -15.81 -9.95 -18.29
CA MET A 147 -16.09 -8.66 -17.69
C MET A 147 -15.00 -7.64 -18.01
N PHE A 148 -15.39 -6.42 -18.37
CA PHE A 148 -14.42 -5.34 -18.65
C PHE A 148 -13.64 -4.92 -17.40
N ASN A 149 -14.37 -4.70 -16.29
CA ASN A 149 -13.79 -4.45 -14.98
C ASN A 149 -13.75 -5.75 -14.18
N GLY A 150 -12.56 -6.10 -13.71
CA GLY A 150 -12.34 -7.21 -12.79
C GLY A 150 -12.70 -6.87 -11.35
N ASN A 151 -12.38 -7.78 -10.44
CA ASN A 151 -12.52 -7.60 -9.00
C ASN A 151 -11.68 -6.40 -8.51
N ILE A 152 -10.44 -6.29 -8.98
CA ILE A 152 -9.51 -5.17 -8.70
C ILE A 152 -8.94 -4.69 -10.03
N ASN A 153 -8.93 -3.37 -10.24
CA ASN A 153 -8.46 -2.72 -11.46
C ASN A 153 -7.48 -1.61 -11.07
N PHE A 154 -6.17 -1.88 -11.09
CA PHE A 154 -5.16 -0.89 -10.80
C PHE A 154 -4.83 -0.06 -12.05
N ALA A 155 -5.68 0.93 -12.32
CA ALA A 155 -5.54 1.78 -13.49
C ALA A 155 -4.79 3.10 -13.20
N LEU A 156 -3.99 3.50 -14.18
CA LEU A 156 -3.33 4.80 -14.27
C LEU A 156 -3.92 5.57 -15.45
N ASN A 157 -4.17 6.87 -15.28
CA ASN A 157 -4.63 7.73 -16.37
C ASN A 157 -3.42 8.31 -17.11
N THR A 158 -2.60 7.44 -17.68
CA THR A 158 -1.44 7.78 -18.52
C THR A 158 -1.84 8.56 -19.77
N ASN A 159 -3.11 8.55 -20.14
CA ASN A 159 -3.69 9.42 -21.17
C ASN A 159 -3.87 10.88 -20.73
N GLY A 160 -3.87 11.18 -19.43
CA GLY A 160 -4.26 12.49 -18.91
C GLY A 160 -3.27 13.62 -19.19
N TYR A 161 -2.05 13.29 -19.61
CA TYR A 161 -0.98 14.24 -19.91
C TYR A 161 -0.15 13.77 -21.12
N PRO A 162 0.52 14.68 -21.86
CA PRO A 162 1.42 14.30 -22.94
C PRO A 162 2.64 13.53 -22.41
N ALA A 163 3.31 12.77 -23.29
CA ALA A 163 4.49 11.99 -22.94
C ALA A 163 5.69 12.82 -22.44
N THR A 164 5.70 14.13 -22.72
CA THR A 164 6.67 15.09 -22.19
C THR A 164 6.41 15.49 -20.74
N ASN A 165 5.24 15.16 -20.17
CA ASN A 165 4.97 15.37 -18.76
C ASN A 165 5.57 14.25 -17.92
N ASP A 166 6.65 14.61 -17.24
CA ASP A 166 7.43 13.70 -16.40
C ASP A 166 7.18 13.89 -14.90
N THR A 167 6.19 14.69 -14.52
CA THR A 167 6.00 15.14 -13.13
C THR A 167 4.68 14.74 -12.51
N VAL A 168 3.67 14.41 -13.32
CA VAL A 168 2.32 14.10 -12.87
C VAL A 168 1.92 12.70 -13.32
N LEU A 169 1.57 11.85 -12.36
CA LEU A 169 0.94 10.56 -12.60
C LEU A 169 -0.41 10.53 -11.90
N ARG A 170 -1.45 10.20 -12.66
CA ARG A 170 -2.82 10.06 -12.15
C ARG A 170 -3.10 8.60 -11.84
N ILE A 171 -3.38 8.31 -10.57
CA ILE A 171 -3.70 6.99 -10.05
C ILE A 171 -5.22 6.94 -9.87
N GLN A 172 -5.92 6.12 -10.66
CA GLN A 172 -7.38 5.96 -10.58
C GLN A 172 -7.78 4.48 -10.59
N PRO A 173 -7.46 3.74 -9.53
CA PRO A 173 -7.85 2.36 -9.39
C PRO A 173 -9.34 2.23 -9.06
N THR A 174 -9.90 1.06 -9.35
CA THR A 174 -11.25 0.70 -8.92
C THR A 174 -11.29 -0.73 -8.39
N PHE A 175 -12.30 -1.06 -7.60
CA PHE A 175 -12.68 -2.44 -7.31
C PHE A 175 -14.19 -2.62 -7.48
N LEU A 176 -14.61 -3.85 -7.79
CA LEU A 176 -16.02 -4.19 -7.96
C LEU A 176 -16.72 -4.39 -6.61
N THR A 177 -17.89 -3.79 -6.45
CA THR A 177 -18.67 -3.90 -5.21
C THR A 177 -19.67 -5.07 -5.24
N ILE A 178 -20.11 -5.56 -4.08
CA ILE A 178 -21.10 -6.65 -3.94
C ILE A 178 -22.43 -6.35 -4.64
N GLY A 179 -22.84 -5.08 -4.69
CA GLY A 179 -24.09 -4.61 -5.31
C GLY A 179 -24.01 -4.30 -6.80
N GLY A 180 -22.83 -4.49 -7.42
CA GLY A 180 -22.55 -4.04 -8.77
C GLY A 180 -22.06 -2.59 -8.82
N GLY A 181 -21.42 -2.23 -9.94
CA GLY A 181 -20.64 -1.00 -10.05
C GLY A 181 -19.29 -1.09 -9.34
N THR A 182 -18.58 0.04 -9.24
CA THR A 182 -17.22 0.08 -8.71
C THR A 182 -17.06 1.18 -7.69
N GLN A 183 -16.19 0.95 -6.70
CA GLN A 183 -15.62 2.02 -5.88
C GLN A 183 -14.25 2.38 -6.43
N ASP A 184 -13.91 3.66 -6.40
CA ASP A 184 -12.66 4.20 -6.89
C ASP A 184 -12.04 5.20 -5.90
N ASN A 185 -10.77 5.52 -6.11
CA ASN A 185 -10.10 6.66 -5.50
C ASN A 185 -9.20 7.31 -6.55
N LEU A 186 -8.85 8.58 -6.34
CA LEU A 186 -8.07 9.37 -7.26
C LEU A 186 -7.10 10.24 -6.46
N ASN A 187 -5.85 10.35 -6.92
CA ASN A 187 -4.90 11.26 -6.27
C ASN A 187 -5.17 12.74 -6.60
N ASN A 188 -4.47 13.69 -5.98
CA ASN A 188 -4.52 15.11 -6.34
C ASN A 188 -3.55 15.41 -7.51
N VAL A 189 -3.87 16.40 -8.35
CA VAL A 189 -2.98 16.82 -9.45
C VAL A 189 -1.72 17.53 -8.95
N LEU A 190 -1.75 17.99 -7.70
CA LEU A 190 -0.63 18.57 -6.99
C LEU A 190 0.37 17.51 -6.51
N ASP A 191 -0.02 16.24 -6.43
CA ASP A 191 0.90 15.15 -6.11
C ASP A 191 1.87 14.96 -7.28
N LYS A 192 3.14 15.29 -7.06
CA LYS A 192 4.20 15.19 -8.07
C LYS A 192 5.15 14.03 -7.76
N THR A 193 5.70 13.45 -8.82
CA THR A 193 6.79 12.47 -8.77
C THR A 193 7.63 12.57 -10.03
N ASN A 194 8.86 12.07 -10.05
CA ASN A 194 9.67 12.03 -11.26
C ASN A 194 9.44 10.70 -12.00
N LEU A 195 8.78 10.75 -13.16
CA LEU A 195 8.47 9.57 -13.99
C LEU A 195 9.67 9.01 -14.76
N ASN A 196 10.85 9.65 -14.67
CA ASN A 196 12.12 9.07 -15.11
C ASN A 196 12.71 8.08 -14.09
N ASN A 197 12.16 8.04 -12.88
CA ASN A 197 12.61 7.16 -11.80
C ASN A 197 11.57 6.06 -11.54
N TRP A 198 12.00 5.06 -10.77
CA TRP A 198 11.09 4.12 -10.14
C TRP A 198 10.15 4.86 -9.17
N VAL A 199 8.85 4.60 -9.31
CA VAL A 199 7.79 5.14 -8.46
C VAL A 199 7.13 3.97 -7.74
N HIS A 200 7.08 4.03 -6.41
CA HIS A 200 6.41 3.03 -5.60
C HIS A 200 4.95 3.39 -5.44
N LEU A 201 4.04 2.53 -5.88
CA LEU A 201 2.62 2.72 -5.68
C LEU A 201 2.04 1.64 -4.78
N VAL A 202 1.15 2.05 -3.87
CA VAL A 202 0.40 1.13 -3.02
C VAL A 202 -1.07 1.47 -3.03
N LEU A 203 -1.91 0.46 -3.20
CA LEU A 203 -3.35 0.52 -2.96
C LEU A 203 -3.67 -0.21 -1.67
N THR A 204 -4.56 0.34 -0.85
CA THR A 204 -5.03 -0.32 0.38
C THR A 204 -6.53 -0.25 0.49
N TYR A 205 -7.20 -1.39 0.69
CA TYR A 205 -8.62 -1.44 1.01
C TYR A 205 -8.85 -2.16 2.34
N ASP A 206 -9.59 -1.50 3.22
CA ASP A 206 -10.01 -2.06 4.49
C ASP A 206 -11.49 -2.43 4.44
N TYR A 207 -11.78 -3.72 4.52
CA TYR A 207 -13.15 -4.24 4.42
C TYR A 207 -14.05 -3.76 5.56
N ASN A 208 -13.53 -3.68 6.79
CA ASN A 208 -14.33 -3.34 7.96
C ASN A 208 -14.72 -1.85 8.00
N THR A 209 -13.83 -0.98 7.52
CA THR A 209 -14.06 0.48 7.53
C THR A 209 -14.52 1.02 6.18
N GLY A 210 -14.37 0.26 5.09
CA GLY A 210 -14.65 0.70 3.72
C GLY A 210 -13.61 1.67 3.13
N VAL A 211 -12.53 1.92 3.86
CA VAL A 211 -11.50 2.89 3.47
C VAL A 211 -10.64 2.32 2.32
N PHE A 212 -10.62 3.03 1.20
CA PHE A 212 -9.82 2.69 0.02
C PHE A 212 -8.82 3.79 -0.29
N ASN A 213 -7.51 3.56 -0.15
CA ASN A 213 -6.47 4.59 -0.30
C ASN A 213 -5.43 4.28 -1.37
N ASN A 214 -4.84 5.36 -1.89
CA ASN A 214 -3.73 5.34 -2.83
C ASN A 214 -2.49 5.96 -2.18
N TRP A 215 -1.33 5.38 -2.47
CA TRP A 215 -0.03 5.84 -2.00
C TRP A 215 0.94 5.96 -3.15
N MET A 216 1.81 6.95 -3.07
CA MET A 216 2.91 7.18 -4.01
C MET A 216 4.17 7.50 -3.21
N ASN A 217 5.24 6.73 -3.41
CA ASN A 217 6.55 6.90 -2.76
C ASN A 217 6.45 6.99 -1.23
N GLY A 218 5.68 6.09 -0.61
CA GLY A 218 5.47 6.07 0.85
C GLY A 218 4.59 7.18 1.40
N VAL A 219 3.99 8.03 0.54
CA VAL A 219 3.10 9.13 0.94
C VAL A 219 1.66 8.84 0.50
N LYS A 220 0.70 9.13 1.38
CA LYS A 220 -0.73 8.97 1.09
C LYS A 220 -1.17 10.08 0.14
N VAL A 221 -1.71 9.70 -1.02
CA VAL A 221 -2.11 10.63 -2.09
C VAL A 221 -3.59 10.52 -2.47
N GLY A 222 -4.30 9.49 -1.99
CA GLY A 222 -5.73 9.30 -2.27
C GLY A 222 -6.58 10.44 -1.71
N ASN A 223 -7.37 11.09 -2.57
CA ASN A 223 -8.21 12.23 -2.19
C ASN A 223 -9.63 11.82 -1.76
N PHE A 224 -10.04 10.58 -2.07
CA PHE A 224 -11.38 10.08 -1.80
C PHE A 224 -11.36 8.72 -1.10
N PRO A 225 -10.76 8.64 0.11
CA PRO A 225 -10.64 7.38 0.85
C PRO A 225 -11.97 6.72 1.22
N ASN A 226 -13.03 7.53 1.35
CA ASN A 226 -14.37 7.07 1.65
C ASN A 226 -15.34 7.74 0.67
N ARG A 227 -16.15 6.93 -0.02
CA ARG A 227 -17.15 7.39 -1.00
C ARG A 227 -18.54 7.60 -0.38
N GLY A 228 -18.70 7.38 0.93
CA GLY A 228 -19.98 7.49 1.64
C GLY A 228 -20.95 6.35 1.34
N VAL A 229 -20.49 5.26 0.75
CA VAL A 229 -21.31 4.13 0.27
C VAL A 229 -21.30 2.92 1.23
N GLY A 230 -20.64 3.05 2.39
CA GLY A 230 -20.56 2.00 3.41
C GLY A 230 -19.24 1.23 3.40
N ASN A 231 -19.22 0.15 4.18
CA ASN A 231 -18.09 -0.77 4.33
C ASN A 231 -18.45 -2.15 3.76
N SER A 232 -17.52 -3.10 3.84
CA SER A 232 -17.76 -4.50 3.46
C SER A 232 -18.17 -4.68 2.00
N LEU A 233 -17.71 -3.79 1.10
CA LEU A 233 -18.21 -3.71 -0.27
C LEU A 233 -17.40 -4.52 -1.26
N PHE A 234 -16.12 -4.80 -0.99
CA PHE A 234 -15.30 -5.60 -1.90
C PHE A 234 -15.75 -7.06 -1.90
N LYS A 235 -15.80 -7.65 -3.10
CA LYS A 235 -15.95 -9.09 -3.27
C LYS A 235 -15.06 -9.59 -4.40
N SER A 236 -14.23 -10.58 -4.09
CA SER A 236 -13.40 -11.27 -5.09
C SER A 236 -14.21 -12.38 -5.76
N TYR A 237 -15.02 -12.02 -6.76
CA TYR A 237 -15.84 -12.99 -7.49
C TYR A 237 -14.99 -14.04 -8.20
N GLU A 238 -15.51 -15.26 -8.26
CA GLU A 238 -14.87 -16.42 -8.87
C GLU A 238 -15.64 -16.86 -10.14
N PRO A 239 -14.95 -17.40 -11.17
CA PRO A 239 -13.50 -17.47 -11.28
C PRO A 239 -12.88 -16.09 -11.53
N SER A 240 -11.66 -15.91 -11.03
CA SER A 240 -10.81 -14.75 -11.28
C SER A 240 -9.48 -15.19 -11.88
N GLN A 241 -8.87 -14.25 -12.60
CA GLN A 241 -7.61 -14.41 -13.33
C GLN A 241 -6.71 -13.22 -13.03
N VAL A 242 -5.40 -13.34 -13.27
CA VAL A 242 -4.47 -12.22 -13.07
C VAL A 242 -3.94 -11.75 -14.41
N LEU A 243 -4.04 -10.44 -14.63
CA LEU A 243 -3.35 -9.73 -15.70
C LEU A 243 -2.42 -8.69 -15.10
N ILE A 244 -1.21 -8.60 -15.63
CA ILE A 244 -0.22 -7.58 -15.29
C ILE A 244 0.10 -6.83 -16.57
N GLY A 245 -0.04 -5.51 -16.57
CA GLY A 245 0.25 -4.63 -17.71
C GLY A 245 -0.86 -4.45 -18.75
N ALA A 246 -2.02 -5.11 -18.60
CA ALA A 246 -3.16 -4.89 -19.49
C ALA A 246 -4.50 -5.10 -18.76
N ASN A 247 -5.58 -4.52 -19.31
CA ASN A 247 -6.93 -4.99 -18.98
C ASN A 247 -7.32 -6.13 -19.95
N TYR A 248 -8.41 -6.80 -19.65
CA TYR A 248 -8.92 -7.94 -20.41
C TYR A 248 -8.98 -7.69 -21.94
N ASN A 249 -9.58 -6.57 -22.37
CA ASN A 249 -9.61 -6.17 -23.80
C ASN A 249 -8.21 -5.96 -24.39
N ALA A 250 -7.33 -5.19 -23.71
CA ALA A 250 -5.99 -4.90 -24.22
C ALA A 250 -5.07 -6.12 -24.26
N ALA A 251 -5.42 -7.20 -23.55
CA ALA A 251 -4.77 -8.50 -23.64
C ALA A 251 -5.35 -9.40 -24.76
N GLY A 252 -6.22 -8.87 -25.62
CA GLY A 252 -6.84 -9.61 -26.73
C GLY A 252 -8.08 -10.43 -26.34
N MET A 253 -8.48 -10.41 -25.07
CA MET A 253 -9.69 -11.07 -24.61
C MET A 253 -10.87 -10.09 -24.69
N THR A 254 -11.37 -9.87 -25.90
CA THR A 254 -12.40 -8.87 -26.18
C THR A 254 -13.72 -9.19 -25.48
N VAL A 255 -14.16 -8.29 -24.60
CA VAL A 255 -15.47 -8.33 -23.91
C VAL A 255 -16.36 -7.15 -24.26
N SER A 256 -15.81 -6.12 -24.89
CA SER A 256 -16.54 -4.97 -25.42
C SER A 256 -15.71 -4.28 -26.52
N ALA A 257 -16.32 -3.33 -27.24
CA ALA A 257 -15.61 -2.47 -28.20
C ALA A 257 -14.82 -1.33 -27.52
N ASP A 258 -14.72 -1.30 -26.18
CA ASP A 258 -14.02 -0.26 -25.44
C ASP A 258 -12.51 -0.38 -25.67
N VAL A 259 -11.93 0.72 -26.16
CA VAL A 259 -10.50 0.89 -26.46
C VAL A 259 -9.85 1.95 -25.57
N SER A 260 -10.37 2.21 -24.37
CA SER A 260 -9.87 3.25 -23.46
C SER A 260 -8.53 2.88 -22.79
N PHE A 261 -8.18 1.60 -22.79
CA PHE A 261 -6.92 1.07 -22.29
C PHE A 261 -6.00 0.58 -23.42
N ALA A 262 -4.70 0.71 -23.20
CA ALA A 262 -3.67 0.05 -24.00
C ALA A 262 -2.82 -0.86 -23.11
N ALA A 263 -2.21 -1.88 -23.72
CA ALA A 263 -1.19 -2.68 -23.07
C ALA A 263 0.00 -1.80 -22.64
N MET A 264 0.63 -2.15 -21.54
CA MET A 264 1.60 -1.30 -20.86
C MET A 264 2.89 -1.17 -21.67
N THR A 265 3.38 0.06 -21.79
CA THR A 265 4.76 0.36 -22.17
C THR A 265 5.45 0.96 -20.95
N GLY A 266 6.34 0.21 -20.32
CA GLY A 266 6.97 0.60 -19.07
C GLY A 266 7.54 -0.60 -18.32
N GLN A 267 8.03 -0.38 -17.11
CA GLN A 267 8.65 -1.41 -16.30
C GLN A 267 7.89 -1.59 -14.98
N LEU A 268 7.88 -2.81 -14.48
CA LEU A 268 7.32 -3.19 -13.18
C LEU A 268 8.36 -3.98 -12.40
N ASP A 269 8.37 -3.77 -11.10
CA ASP A 269 9.17 -4.55 -10.18
C ASP A 269 8.39 -4.80 -8.89
N GLU A 270 8.74 -5.88 -8.19
CA GLU A 270 8.39 -6.05 -6.78
C GLU A 270 6.86 -6.00 -6.49
N LEU A 271 6.03 -6.60 -7.36
CA LEU A 271 4.56 -6.64 -7.25
C LEU A 271 4.11 -7.60 -6.14
N ARG A 272 3.49 -7.06 -5.08
CA ARG A 272 3.06 -7.78 -3.88
C ARG A 272 1.57 -7.60 -3.63
N ILE A 273 0.90 -8.69 -3.25
CA ILE A 273 -0.49 -8.67 -2.76
C ILE A 273 -0.54 -9.17 -1.32
N PHE A 274 -1.09 -8.34 -0.45
CA PHE A 274 -1.33 -8.67 0.95
C PHE A 274 -2.82 -8.89 1.18
N ASN A 275 -3.21 -9.90 1.96
CA ASN A 275 -4.60 -10.12 2.38
C ASN A 275 -4.98 -9.31 3.64
N ARG A 276 -4.43 -8.11 3.76
CA ARG A 276 -4.73 -7.13 4.81
C ARG A 276 -4.54 -5.71 4.31
N THR A 277 -5.13 -4.76 5.01
CA THR A 277 -4.74 -3.35 4.95
C THR A 277 -3.36 -3.21 5.60
N LEU A 278 -2.39 -2.67 4.85
CA LEU A 278 -1.09 -2.31 5.40
C LEU A 278 -1.19 -0.99 6.16
N PRO A 279 -0.66 -0.90 7.40
CA PRO A 279 -0.58 0.38 8.10
C PRO A 279 0.45 1.32 7.47
N ASP A 280 0.21 2.62 7.59
CA ASP A 280 0.99 3.72 7.01
C ASP A 280 2.51 3.58 7.20
N ALA A 281 2.96 3.24 8.41
CA ALA A 281 4.39 3.09 8.73
C ALA A 281 5.07 1.97 7.92
N HIS A 282 4.37 0.86 7.66
CA HIS A 282 4.92 -0.26 6.89
C HIS A 282 4.91 -0.01 5.38
N ILE A 283 4.00 0.84 4.90
CA ILE A 283 4.04 1.32 3.51
C ILE A 283 5.26 2.20 3.30
N LYS A 284 5.57 3.08 4.26
CA LYS A 284 6.79 3.88 4.24
C LYS A 284 8.05 3.00 4.33
N ALA A 285 8.04 1.98 5.18
CA ALA A 285 9.13 1.01 5.26
C ALA A 285 9.34 0.27 3.93
N LEU A 286 8.29 -0.23 3.28
CA LEU A 286 8.37 -0.86 1.95
C LEU A 286 9.04 0.07 0.93
N TYR A 287 8.68 1.36 0.92
CA TYR A 287 9.29 2.34 0.04
C TYR A 287 10.79 2.54 0.34
N ASN A 288 11.14 2.77 1.60
CA ASN A 288 12.52 3.03 2.00
C ASN A 288 13.44 1.82 1.80
N LEU A 289 12.94 0.61 2.06
CA LEU A 289 13.63 -0.65 1.79
C LEU A 289 13.87 -0.84 0.30
N GLY A 290 12.85 -0.60 -0.55
CA GLY A 290 13.02 -0.66 -2.00
C GLY A 290 14.04 0.35 -2.52
N LYS A 291 14.07 1.58 -1.99
CA LYS A 291 15.13 2.56 -2.33
C LYS A 291 16.54 2.11 -1.97
N ALA A 292 16.66 1.25 -0.96
CA ALA A 292 17.92 0.69 -0.51
C ALA A 292 18.20 -0.69 -1.14
N ASN A 293 17.35 -1.13 -2.08
CA ASN A 293 17.39 -2.44 -2.71
C ASN A 293 17.34 -3.61 -1.70
N LYS A 294 16.54 -3.45 -0.63
CA LYS A 294 16.37 -4.41 0.47
C LYS A 294 15.01 -5.09 0.47
#